data_AF-A0A3A4SIC4-F1
#
_entry.id   AF-A0A3A4SIC4-F1
#
_cell.length_a   1.000
_cell.length_b   1.000
_cell.length_c   1.000
_cell.angle_alpha   90.00
_cell.angle_beta   90.00
_cell.angle_gamma   90.00
#
_symmetry.space_group_name_H-M   'P 1'
#
loop_
_entity.id
_entity.type
_entity.pdbx_description
1 polymer ?
#
loop_
_entity_poly.entity_id
_entity_poly.type
_entity_poly.pdbx_seq_one_letter_code
_entity_poly.pdbx_strand_id
1 'polypeptide(L)'
;MKHTDAFSAHKMGIVMFSHKKHTSAKPTGYGIVCGECHHDKDGKPLELKEGDAVQGCMECHDKAGKPQKPEGTSKKDWDAMQLKYYYGAIHANCINCHKAGGAGPVKCAECHPKPGK
;
A
#
# COMPACT_ATOMS: atom_id res chain seq x y z
N MET A 1 -4.20 8.11 7.54
CA MET A 1 -2.90 8.80 7.66
C MET A 1 -2.68 9.62 6.40
N LYS A 2 -2.20 10.87 6.50
CA LYS A 2 -2.01 11.74 5.31
C LYS A 2 -0.66 11.50 4.60
N HIS A 3 0.26 10.73 5.20
CA HIS A 3 1.57 10.37 4.65
C HIS A 3 2.29 11.54 3.95
N THR A 4 2.30 12.70 4.62
CA THR A 4 2.88 13.96 4.11
C THR A 4 4.35 13.84 3.79
N ASP A 5 5.04 12.90 4.43
CA ASP A 5 6.45 12.61 4.22
C ASP A 5 6.69 12.00 2.83
N ALA A 6 5.74 11.21 2.30
CA ALA A 6 5.82 10.67 0.95
C ALA A 6 5.31 11.67 -0.11
N PHE A 7 4.33 12.52 0.23
CA PHE A 7 3.76 13.50 -0.69
C PHE A 7 3.49 14.83 0.00
N SER A 8 4.30 15.83 -0.33
CA SER A 8 4.10 17.22 0.12
C SER A 8 2.82 17.83 -0.43
N ALA A 9 2.39 17.43 -1.63
CA ALA A 9 1.13 17.83 -2.24
C ALA A 9 0.39 16.63 -2.85
N HIS A 10 -0.90 16.51 -2.54
CA HIS A 10 -1.75 15.42 -3.02
C HIS A 10 -2.52 15.84 -4.28
N LYS A 11 -2.28 15.14 -5.40
CA LYS A 11 -3.03 15.33 -6.65
C LYS A 11 -4.35 14.56 -6.68
N MET A 12 -4.50 13.56 -5.82
CA MET A 12 -5.66 12.67 -5.71
C MET A 12 -6.17 12.71 -4.27
N GLY A 13 -7.45 12.40 -4.03
CA GLY A 13 -7.96 12.34 -2.67
C GLY A 13 -7.26 11.26 -1.83
N ILE A 14 -7.28 11.48 -0.52
CA ILE A 14 -6.63 10.58 0.44
C ILE A 14 -7.40 9.25 0.49
N VAL A 15 -6.69 8.15 0.32
CA VAL A 15 -7.26 6.81 0.43
C VAL A 15 -7.67 6.56 1.88
N MET A 16 -8.94 6.24 2.09
CA MET A 16 -9.42 5.81 3.40
C MET A 16 -9.15 4.33 3.58
N PHE A 17 -8.48 3.98 4.67
CA PHE A 17 -8.12 2.61 5.00
C PHE A 17 -8.63 2.24 6.39
N SER A 18 -9.12 1.01 6.54
CA SER A 18 -9.62 0.47 7.81
C SER A 18 -8.94 -0.87 8.07
N HIS A 19 -8.10 -0.94 9.11
CA HIS A 19 -7.53 -2.21 9.58
C HIS A 19 -8.63 -3.21 9.91
N LYS A 20 -9.63 -2.78 10.69
CA LYS A 20 -10.75 -3.63 11.13
C LYS A 20 -11.45 -4.33 9.96
N LYS A 21 -11.70 -3.62 8.85
CA LYS A 21 -12.34 -4.21 7.66
C LYS A 21 -11.51 -5.34 7.04
N HIS A 22 -10.18 -5.21 7.05
CA HIS A 22 -9.28 -6.23 6.49
C HIS A 22 -9.08 -7.40 7.46
N THR A 23 -8.86 -7.12 8.75
CA THR A 23 -8.45 -8.13 9.73
C THR A 23 -9.61 -8.89 10.38
N SER A 24 -10.79 -8.27 10.51
CA SER A 24 -11.94 -8.93 11.15
C SER A 24 -12.39 -10.13 10.33
N ALA A 25 -12.86 -11.18 11.00
CA ALA A 25 -13.39 -12.36 10.33
C ALA A 25 -14.62 -12.03 9.45
N LYS A 26 -14.83 -12.87 8.44
CA LYS A 26 -16.07 -12.86 7.65
C LYS A 26 -17.28 -13.16 8.56
N PRO A 27 -18.46 -12.58 8.29
CA PRO A 27 -18.81 -11.75 7.14
C PRO A 27 -18.48 -10.25 7.30
N THR A 28 -18.05 -9.82 8.49
CA THR A 28 -17.85 -8.40 8.81
C THR A 28 -16.55 -7.79 8.28
N GLY A 29 -15.56 -8.64 7.98
CA GLY A 29 -14.30 -8.28 7.32
C GLY A 29 -13.80 -9.40 6.41
N TYR A 30 -12.48 -9.43 6.16
CA TYR A 30 -11.85 -10.38 5.24
C TYR A 30 -10.94 -11.42 5.90
N GLY A 31 -10.69 -11.32 7.22
CA GLY A 31 -9.86 -12.27 7.97
C GLY A 31 -8.38 -12.25 7.58
N ILE A 32 -7.88 -11.12 7.08
CA ILE A 32 -6.50 -10.97 6.63
C ILE A 32 -5.58 -10.86 7.85
N VAL A 33 -4.53 -11.68 7.89
CA VAL A 33 -3.54 -11.65 8.99
C VAL A 33 -2.57 -10.49 8.83
N CYS A 34 -1.96 -10.04 9.92
CA CYS A 34 -1.07 -8.87 9.93
C CYS A 34 0.11 -8.99 8.95
N GLY A 35 0.69 -10.19 8.86
CA GLY A 35 1.85 -10.51 8.03
C GLY A 35 1.61 -10.43 6.51
N GLU A 36 0.35 -10.42 6.07
CA GLU A 36 0.01 -10.24 4.64
C GLU A 36 0.33 -8.83 4.13
N CYS A 37 0.38 -7.84 5.04
CA CYS A 37 0.75 -6.46 4.72
C CYS A 37 2.06 -6.04 5.37
N HIS A 38 2.28 -6.45 6.62
CA HIS A 38 3.48 -6.11 7.37
C HIS A 38 4.52 -7.20 7.19
N HIS A 39 5.57 -6.88 6.44
CA HIS A 39 6.65 -7.79 6.12
C HIS A 39 7.98 -7.22 6.61
N ASP A 40 8.99 -8.09 6.73
CA ASP A 40 10.37 -7.69 6.96
C ASP A 40 11.03 -7.14 5.67
N LYS A 41 12.30 -6.75 5.77
CA LYS A 41 13.10 -6.25 4.64
C LYS A 41 13.27 -7.26 3.50
N ASP A 42 13.11 -8.55 3.75
CA ASP A 42 13.24 -9.63 2.78
C ASP A 42 11.87 -10.02 2.18
N GLY A 43 10.81 -9.30 2.57
CA GLY A 43 9.43 -9.55 2.13
C GLY A 43 8.77 -10.72 2.86
N LYS A 44 9.33 -11.20 3.98
CA LYS A 44 8.72 -12.27 4.77
C LYS A 44 7.63 -11.71 5.67
N PRO A 45 6.49 -12.39 5.80
CA PRO A 45 5.42 -11.97 6.71
C PRO A 45 5.92 -11.82 8.15
N LEU A 46 5.54 -10.73 8.81
CA LEU A 46 5.77 -10.56 10.24
C LEU A 46 4.65 -11.25 11.04
N GLU A 47 5.03 -11.92 12.13
CA GLU A 47 4.10 -12.43 13.12
C GLU A 47 3.77 -11.33 14.12
N LEU A 48 2.62 -10.68 13.93
CA LEU A 48 2.17 -9.54 14.73
C LEU A 48 0.77 -9.81 15.31
N LYS A 49 0.48 -9.19 16.46
CA LYS A 49 -0.87 -9.11 17.05
C LYS A 49 -1.29 -7.65 17.27
N GLU A 50 -2.58 -7.46 17.52
CA GLU A 50 -3.11 -6.15 17.84
C GLU A 50 -2.43 -5.55 19.09
N GLY A 51 -2.01 -4.30 19.00
CA GLY A 51 -1.28 -3.59 20.05
C GLY A 51 0.24 -3.71 19.98
N ASP A 52 0.79 -4.59 19.12
CA ASP A 52 2.25 -4.60 18.88
C ASP A 52 2.70 -3.29 18.23
N ALA A 53 3.94 -2.89 18.52
CA ALA A 53 4.58 -1.80 17.80
C ALA A 53 4.91 -2.25 16.38
N VAL A 54 4.43 -1.51 15.38
CA VAL A 54 4.64 -1.85 13.97
C VAL A 54 5.22 -0.66 13.23
N GLN A 55 6.25 -0.93 12.43
CA GLN A 55 6.87 0.08 11.58
C GLN A 55 5.94 0.45 10.42
N GLY A 56 5.90 1.74 10.09
CA GLY A 56 5.18 2.22 8.91
C GLY A 56 5.90 1.83 7.62
N CYS A 57 5.16 1.66 6.52
CA CYS A 57 5.75 1.30 5.22
C CYS A 57 6.90 2.24 4.80
N MET A 58 6.77 3.52 5.14
CA MET A 58 7.75 4.56 4.83
C MET A 58 9.10 4.42 5.54
N GLU A 59 9.21 3.61 6.57
CA GLU A 59 10.50 3.37 7.24
C GLU A 59 11.48 2.59 6.36
N CYS A 60 10.97 1.82 5.38
CA CYS A 60 11.79 1.08 4.41
C CYS A 60 11.51 1.47 2.96
N HIS A 61 10.28 1.90 2.65
CA HIS A 61 9.87 2.39 1.33
C HIS A 61 9.87 3.94 1.33
N ASP A 62 11.03 4.51 1.63
CA ASP A 62 11.21 5.89 2.07
C ASP A 62 11.23 6.93 0.94
N LYS A 63 11.39 6.51 -0.31
CA LYS A 63 11.45 7.46 -1.42
C LYS A 63 10.09 8.15 -1.64
N ALA A 64 10.12 9.47 -1.56
CA ALA A 64 8.96 10.33 -1.75
C ALA A 64 8.57 10.48 -3.23
N GLY A 65 7.31 10.85 -3.45
CA GLY A 65 6.76 11.15 -4.76
C GLY A 65 6.40 9.92 -5.60
N LYS A 66 5.89 10.20 -6.81
CA LYS A 66 5.63 9.16 -7.81
C LYS A 66 6.91 8.92 -8.60
N PRO A 67 7.43 7.67 -8.67
CA PRO A 67 8.64 7.39 -9.41
C PRO A 67 8.41 7.63 -10.91
N GLN A 68 9.45 8.08 -11.60
CA GLN A 68 9.50 8.20 -13.05
C GLN A 68 10.32 7.05 -13.61
N LYS A 69 9.83 6.39 -14.67
CA LYS A 69 10.54 5.28 -15.30
C LYS A 69 11.71 5.84 -16.13
N PRO A 70 12.96 5.52 -15.80
CA PRO A 70 14.08 5.93 -16.62
C PRO A 70 14.05 5.23 -17.98
N GLU A 71 14.46 5.94 -19.02
CA GLU A 71 14.56 5.39 -20.37
C GLU A 71 15.52 4.18 -20.39
N GLY A 72 15.21 3.18 -21.21
CA GLY A 72 16.00 1.93 -21.27
C GLY A 72 15.85 0.98 -20.08
N THR A 73 15.09 1.33 -19.03
CA THR A 73 14.89 0.44 -17.88
C THR A 73 13.97 -0.73 -18.23
N SER A 74 14.43 -1.96 -17.97
CA SER A 74 13.63 -3.17 -18.15
C SER A 74 12.38 -3.15 -17.27
N LYS A 75 11.37 -3.95 -17.60
CA LYS A 75 10.17 -4.02 -16.74
C LYS A 75 10.50 -4.53 -15.33
N LYS A 76 11.38 -5.53 -15.22
CA LYS A 76 11.78 -6.11 -13.93
C LYS A 76 12.49 -5.09 -13.05
N ASP A 77 13.44 -4.35 -13.61
CA ASP A 77 14.19 -3.34 -12.86
C ASP A 77 13.30 -2.16 -12.49
N TRP A 78 12.35 -1.81 -13.36
CA TRP A 78 11.35 -0.80 -13.07
C TRP A 78 10.46 -1.21 -11.90
N ASP A 79 9.90 -2.42 -11.93
CA ASP A 79 9.02 -2.92 -10.86
C ASP A 79 9.77 -2.95 -9.51
N ALA A 80 11.03 -3.43 -9.50
CA ALA A 80 11.88 -3.42 -8.31
C ALA A 80 12.22 -2.00 -7.82
N MET A 81 12.44 -1.05 -8.74
CA MET A 81 12.69 0.35 -8.40
C MET A 81 11.46 0.99 -7.76
N GLN A 82 10.26 0.72 -8.29
CA GLN A 82 9.02 1.28 -7.75
C GLN A 82 8.82 0.89 -6.29
N LEU A 83 9.18 -0.33 -5.88
CA LEU A 83 9.06 -0.79 -4.50
C LEU A 83 9.89 0.04 -3.52
N LYS A 84 10.96 0.71 -3.94
CA LYS A 84 11.71 1.62 -3.06
C LYS A 84 10.92 2.88 -2.65
N TYR A 85 9.87 3.19 -3.39
CA TYR A 85 8.98 4.32 -3.13
C TYR A 85 7.76 3.85 -2.37
N TYR A 86 7.32 4.61 -1.37
CA TYR A 86 6.03 4.39 -0.72
C TYR A 86 4.89 4.27 -1.74
N TYR A 87 4.95 5.09 -2.81
CA TYR A 87 4.03 5.00 -3.95
C TYR A 87 3.96 3.58 -4.52
N GLY A 88 5.09 2.97 -4.87
CA GLY A 88 5.09 1.67 -5.51
C GLY A 88 4.68 0.55 -4.56
N ALA A 89 5.18 0.59 -3.32
CA ALA A 89 4.86 -0.39 -2.28
C ALA A 89 3.35 -0.46 -2.02
N ILE A 90 2.68 0.68 -1.78
CA ILE A 90 1.25 0.68 -1.47
C ILE A 90 0.38 0.27 -2.67
N HIS A 91 0.72 0.74 -3.88
CA HIS A 91 -0.04 0.35 -5.07
C HIS A 91 0.12 -1.13 -5.38
N ALA A 92 1.32 -1.69 -5.22
CA ALA A 92 1.54 -3.12 -5.39
C ALA A 92 0.76 -3.92 -4.35
N ASN A 93 0.88 -3.59 -3.06
CA ASN A 93 0.24 -4.33 -1.98
C ASN A 93 -1.30 -4.34 -2.11
N CYS A 94 -1.91 -3.16 -2.20
CA CYS A 94 -3.36 -3.03 -2.21
C CYS A 94 -3.98 -3.57 -3.51
N ILE A 95 -3.47 -3.15 -4.68
CA ILE A 95 -4.11 -3.47 -5.96
C ILE A 95 -3.92 -4.94 -6.30
N ASN A 96 -2.75 -5.52 -6.03
CA ASN A 96 -2.52 -6.93 -6.35
C ASN A 96 -3.39 -7.84 -5.49
N CYS A 97 -3.50 -7.56 -4.18
CA CYS A 97 -4.38 -8.30 -3.29
C CYS A 97 -5.85 -8.19 -3.75
N HIS A 98 -6.35 -6.99 -4.03
CA HIS A 98 -7.73 -6.80 -4.48
C HIS A 98 -8.03 -7.50 -5.81
N LYS A 99 -7.09 -7.48 -6.77
CA LYS A 99 -7.23 -8.19 -8.03
C LYS A 99 -7.26 -9.71 -7.82
N ALA A 100 -6.33 -10.23 -7.02
CA ALA A 100 -6.24 -11.67 -6.76
C ALA A 100 -7.46 -12.20 -5.99
N GLY A 101 -7.93 -11.45 -4.98
CA GLY A 101 -9.11 -11.82 -4.20
C GLY A 101 -10.45 -11.52 -4.87
N GLY A 102 -10.45 -10.82 -6.02
CA GLY A 102 -11.67 -10.39 -6.71
C GLY A 102 -12.56 -9.45 -5.87
N ALA A 103 -11.99 -8.81 -4.85
CA ALA A 103 -12.71 -8.00 -3.87
C ALA A 103 -11.94 -6.73 -3.54
N GLY A 104 -12.66 -5.61 -3.43
CA GLY A 104 -12.07 -4.30 -3.14
C GLY A 104 -11.81 -3.46 -4.41
N PRO A 105 -11.48 -2.17 -4.22
CA PRO A 105 -11.29 -1.23 -5.32
C PRO A 105 -9.97 -1.49 -6.08
N VAL A 106 -10.02 -1.41 -7.40
CA VAL A 106 -8.82 -1.58 -8.26
C VAL A 106 -8.59 -0.39 -9.19
N LYS A 107 -9.59 0.49 -9.35
CA LYS A 107 -9.44 1.71 -10.15
C LYS A 107 -9.01 2.88 -9.27
N CYS A 108 -8.28 3.81 -9.87
CA CYS A 108 -7.70 4.97 -9.19
C CYS A 108 -8.75 5.73 -8.35
N ALA A 109 -9.90 6.05 -8.94
CA ALA A 109 -10.96 6.84 -8.29
C ALA A 109 -11.80 6.04 -7.27
N GLU A 110 -11.70 4.72 -7.26
CA GLU A 110 -12.38 3.86 -6.28
C GLU A 110 -11.58 3.80 -4.97
N CYS A 111 -10.24 3.92 -5.05
CA CYS A 111 -9.36 4.06 -3.88
C CYS A 111 -9.20 5.53 -3.46
N HIS A 112 -8.94 6.40 -4.43
CA HIS A 112 -8.72 7.83 -4.23
C HIS A 112 -10.03 8.58 -4.47
N PRO A 113 -10.79 8.93 -3.41
CA PRO A 113 -12.01 9.71 -3.58
C PRO A 113 -11.68 11.00 -4.33
N LYS A 114 -12.63 11.50 -5.13
CA LYS A 114 -12.46 12.83 -5.73
C LYS A 114 -12.28 13.82 -4.57
N PRO A 115 -11.28 14.73 -4.64
CA PRO A 115 -11.23 15.85 -3.71
C PRO A 115 -12.62 16.48 -3.69
N GLY A 116 -13.23 16.59 -2.51
CA GLY A 116 -14.50 17.29 -2.38
C GLY A 116 -14.35 18.67 -3.02
N LYS A 117 -15.36 19.08 -3.81
CA LYS A 117 -15.45 20.48 -4.22
C LYS A 117 -15.50 21.38 -2.98
#